data_AF-A0A1F4S5U8-F1
#
_entry.id   AF-A0A1F4S5U8-F1
#
_cell.length_a   1.000
_cell.length_b   1.000
_cell.length_c   1.000
_cell.angle_alpha   90.00
_cell.angle_beta   90.00
_cell.angle_gamma   90.00
#
_symmetry.space_group_name_H-M   'P 1'
#
loop_
_entity.id
_entity.type
_entity.pdbx_description
1 polymer ?
#
loop_
_entity_poly.entity_id
_entity_poly.type
_entity_poly.pdbx_seq_one_letter_code
_entity_poly.pdbx_strand_id
1 'polypeptide(L)'
;MKEIFKRWKAEEFDSLIWGPFSKDKDYSWCVPIAVASANSPEYQDYKKNYPQSKMESTNSIFVKLANKTKPYKELNNLFNEFGARIELKSVEKVFSKKVSDLPFKAELNKKGISDNERVLYDAGMTYFKIEKQK
;
A
#
# COMPACT_ATOMS: atom_id res chain seq x y z
N MET A 1 -24.45 2.19 6.56
CA MET A 1 -23.36 2.94 5.89
C MET A 1 -23.78 4.32 5.33
N LYS A 2 -25.07 4.59 5.07
CA LYS A 2 -25.58 5.90 4.59
C LYS A 2 -25.50 7.08 5.58
N GLU A 3 -24.88 6.94 6.75
CA GLU A 3 -24.99 7.96 7.82
C GLU A 3 -23.82 8.95 7.87
N ILE A 4 -22.60 8.52 7.52
CA ILE A 4 -21.40 9.37 7.60
C ILE A 4 -21.53 10.60 6.70
N PHE A 5 -22.07 10.43 5.50
CA PHE A 5 -22.23 11.53 4.54
C PHE A 5 -23.57 12.29 4.63
N LYS A 6 -24.43 11.99 5.61
CA LYS A 6 -25.60 12.83 5.91
C LYS A 6 -25.19 14.16 6.56
N ARG A 7 -24.07 14.15 7.29
CA ARG A 7 -23.60 15.30 8.08
C ARG A 7 -22.47 16.07 7.41
N TRP A 8 -21.61 15.38 6.68
CA TRP A 8 -20.51 15.97 5.91
C TRP A 8 -20.61 15.49 4.48
N LYS A 9 -20.59 16.39 3.51
CA LYS A 9 -20.66 15.95 2.11
C LYS A 9 -19.35 15.25 1.75
N ALA A 10 -19.41 14.17 0.97
CA ALA A 10 -18.20 13.51 0.47
C ALA A 10 -17.27 14.49 -0.25
N GLU A 11 -17.85 15.54 -0.83
CA GLU A 11 -17.20 16.66 -1.49
C GLU A 11 -16.32 17.55 -0.60
N GLU A 12 -16.46 17.46 0.72
CA GLU A 12 -15.73 18.26 1.71
C GLU A 12 -14.45 17.57 2.21
N PHE A 13 -14.19 16.33 1.77
CA PHE A 13 -13.00 15.56 2.15
C PHE A 13 -11.97 15.57 1.02
N ASP A 14 -10.81 16.22 1.25
CA ASP A 14 -9.72 16.29 0.27
C ASP A 14 -8.71 15.13 0.42
N SER A 15 -8.61 14.57 1.62
CA SER A 15 -7.68 13.49 1.92
C SER A 15 -8.20 12.51 2.95
N LEU A 16 -7.69 11.29 2.89
CA LEU A 16 -7.87 10.26 3.91
C LEU A 16 -6.48 9.84 4.40
N ILE A 17 -6.31 9.86 5.71
CA ILE A 17 -5.07 9.48 6.37
C ILE A 17 -5.32 8.18 7.13
N TRP A 18 -4.49 7.17 6.91
CA TRP A 18 -4.65 5.88 7.57
C TRP A 18 -3.31 5.33 8.07
N GLY A 19 -3.32 4.75 9.27
CA GLY A 19 -2.16 4.12 9.86
C GLY A 19 -1.77 2.79 9.20
N PRO A 20 -0.95 1.97 9.87
CA PRO A 20 -0.52 0.67 9.33
C PRO A 20 -1.68 -0.31 9.19
N PHE A 21 -1.76 -0.97 8.03
CA PHE A 21 -2.75 -2.01 7.75
C PHE A 21 -2.27 -3.41 8.14
N SER A 22 -1.01 -3.56 8.53
CA SER A 22 -0.45 -4.81 9.08
C SER A 22 -1.09 -5.25 10.41
N LYS A 23 -1.98 -4.44 10.97
CA LYS A 23 -2.84 -4.78 12.11
C LYS A 23 -4.08 -5.59 11.71
N ASP A 24 -4.44 -5.59 10.43
CA ASP A 24 -5.57 -6.35 9.92
C ASP A 24 -5.24 -7.83 9.89
N LYS A 25 -6.19 -8.67 10.34
CA LYS A 25 -5.95 -10.11 10.55
C LYS A 25 -5.75 -10.88 9.24
N ASP A 26 -6.26 -10.36 8.14
CA ASP A 26 -6.22 -11.02 6.84
C ASP A 26 -5.02 -10.63 5.97
N TYR A 27 -4.24 -9.60 6.38
CA TYR A 27 -3.10 -9.07 5.64
C TYR A 27 -3.41 -8.77 4.16
N SER A 28 -4.68 -8.52 3.83
CA SER A 28 -5.19 -8.26 2.48
C SER A 28 -4.49 -7.06 1.83
N TRP A 29 -4.05 -6.10 2.64
CA TRP A 29 -3.19 -5.00 2.22
C TRP A 29 -1.73 -5.41 1.99
N CYS A 30 -1.15 -6.12 2.97
CA CYS A 30 0.28 -6.37 3.03
C CYS A 30 0.76 -7.38 1.99
N VAL A 31 0.00 -8.45 1.77
CA VAL A 31 0.40 -9.56 0.90
C VAL A 31 0.58 -9.12 -0.56
N PRO A 32 -0.37 -8.41 -1.20
CA PRO A 32 -0.18 -7.94 -2.57
C PRO A 32 1.04 -7.04 -2.75
N ILE A 33 1.30 -6.15 -1.78
CA ILE A 33 2.44 -5.24 -1.80
C ILE A 33 3.76 -6.01 -1.65
N ALA A 34 3.82 -6.94 -0.68
CA ALA A 34 4.98 -7.79 -0.46
C ALA A 34 5.35 -8.57 -1.73
N VAL A 35 4.36 -9.19 -2.36
CA VAL A 35 4.54 -9.92 -3.63
C VAL A 35 5.04 -9.00 -4.75
N ALA A 36 4.44 -7.81 -4.89
CA ALA A 36 4.85 -6.87 -5.91
C ALA A 36 6.26 -6.31 -5.66
N SER A 37 6.65 -6.11 -4.40
CA SER A 37 7.98 -5.63 -4.04
C SER A 37 9.06 -6.66 -4.32
N ALA A 38 8.83 -7.95 -4.00
CA ALA A 38 9.77 -9.03 -4.32
C ALA A 38 10.09 -9.11 -5.82
N ASN A 39 9.10 -8.78 -6.66
CA ASN A 39 9.20 -8.83 -8.11
C ASN A 39 9.49 -7.47 -8.77
N SER A 40 9.72 -6.41 -7.99
CA SER A 40 9.91 -5.05 -8.53
C SER A 40 11.36 -4.81 -8.94
N PRO A 41 11.64 -4.56 -10.23
CA PRO A 41 12.98 -4.17 -10.67
C PRO A 41 13.50 -2.92 -9.94
N GLU A 42 12.63 -1.96 -9.66
CA GLU A 42 12.98 -0.73 -8.94
C GLU A 42 13.38 -1.02 -7.49
N TYR A 43 12.71 -1.96 -6.82
CA TYR A 43 13.09 -2.33 -5.46
C TYR A 43 14.36 -3.18 -5.43
N GLN A 44 14.55 -4.07 -6.42
CA GLN A 44 15.82 -4.82 -6.55
C GLN A 44 17.00 -3.87 -6.83
N ASP A 45 16.80 -2.86 -7.68
CA ASP A 45 17.79 -1.79 -7.93
C ASP A 45 18.07 -0.99 -6.65
N TYR A 46 17.04 -0.57 -5.93
CA TYR A 46 17.19 0.12 -4.64
C TYR A 46 18.02 -0.68 -3.64
N LYS A 47 17.69 -1.96 -3.42
CA LYS A 47 18.43 -2.80 -2.46
C LYS A 47 19.91 -2.98 -2.82
N LYS A 48 20.25 -3.01 -4.12
CA LYS A 48 21.60 -3.29 -4.60
C LYS A 48 22.46 -2.03 -4.73
N ASN A 49 21.85 -0.93 -5.16
CA ASN A 49 22.57 0.23 -5.68
C ASN A 49 22.34 1.50 -4.85
N TYR A 50 21.54 1.48 -3.77
CA TYR A 50 21.38 2.65 -2.91
C TYR A 50 22.73 3.12 -2.32
N PRO A 51 23.04 4.44 -2.30
CA PRO A 51 22.16 5.58 -2.65
C PRO A 51 22.10 5.96 -4.14
N GLN A 52 22.81 5.26 -5.03
CA GLN A 52 22.85 5.53 -6.48
C GLN A 52 21.73 4.84 -7.29
N SER A 53 20.72 4.27 -6.65
CA SER A 53 19.58 3.64 -7.32
C SER A 53 18.73 4.67 -8.08
N LYS A 54 18.01 4.22 -9.13
CA LYS A 54 17.18 5.11 -9.97
C LYS A 54 16.05 5.78 -9.21
N MET A 55 15.44 5.06 -8.27
CA MET A 55 14.48 5.65 -7.34
C MET A 55 15.17 5.93 -6.01
N GLU A 56 14.92 7.11 -5.46
CA GLU A 56 15.65 7.61 -4.29
C GLU A 56 15.06 7.14 -2.96
N SER A 57 13.81 6.66 -2.94
CA SER A 57 13.14 6.28 -1.69
C SER A 57 12.24 5.06 -1.80
N THR A 58 12.22 4.28 -0.71
CA THR A 58 11.24 3.20 -0.51
C THR A 58 9.80 3.73 -0.49
N ASN A 59 9.58 4.99 -0.09
CA ASN A 59 8.25 5.60 -0.08
C ASN A 59 7.69 5.71 -1.50
N SER A 60 8.48 6.24 -2.43
CA SER A 60 8.07 6.38 -3.84
C SER A 60 7.85 5.01 -4.50
N ILE A 61 8.72 4.04 -4.22
CA ILE A 61 8.56 2.66 -4.69
C ILE A 61 7.27 2.06 -4.13
N PHE A 62 7.02 2.20 -2.82
CA PHE A 62 5.83 1.67 -2.16
C PHE A 62 4.54 2.25 -2.74
N VAL A 63 4.46 3.58 -2.93
CA VAL A 63 3.28 4.23 -3.55
C VAL A 63 3.00 3.66 -4.94
N LYS A 64 4.05 3.50 -5.77
CA LYS A 64 3.91 2.90 -7.10
C LYS A 64 3.38 1.46 -7.03
N LEU A 65 3.90 0.65 -6.11
CA LEU A 65 3.47 -0.75 -5.94
C LEU A 65 2.03 -0.85 -5.41
N ALA A 66 1.68 -0.03 -4.42
CA ALA A 66 0.32 0.01 -3.86
C ALA A 66 -0.69 0.46 -4.92
N ASN A 67 -0.42 1.53 -5.67
CA ASN A 67 -1.33 1.98 -6.74
C ASN A 67 -1.44 0.96 -7.89
N LYS A 68 -0.38 0.20 -8.16
CA LYS A 68 -0.38 -0.88 -9.17
C LYS A 68 -1.20 -2.09 -8.72
N THR A 69 -1.05 -2.51 -7.45
CA THR A 69 -1.70 -3.70 -6.91
C THR A 69 -3.12 -3.45 -6.40
N LYS A 70 -3.46 -2.18 -6.13
CA LYS A 70 -4.75 -1.72 -5.61
C LYS A 70 -5.23 -2.52 -4.37
N PRO A 71 -4.42 -2.62 -3.31
CA PRO A 71 -4.79 -3.34 -2.09
C PRO A 71 -5.94 -2.66 -1.33
N TYR A 72 -6.22 -1.39 -1.58
CA TYR A 72 -7.35 -0.61 -1.05
C TYR A 72 -8.61 -0.72 -1.92
N LYS A 73 -8.84 -1.85 -2.60
CA LYS A 73 -9.97 -1.96 -3.53
C LYS A 73 -11.32 -1.78 -2.82
N GLU A 74 -11.52 -2.40 -1.65
CA GLU A 74 -12.77 -2.24 -0.89
C GLU A 74 -12.96 -0.79 -0.45
N LEU A 75 -11.90 -0.15 0.04
CA LEU A 75 -11.94 1.25 0.44
C LEU A 75 -12.26 2.15 -0.76
N ASN A 76 -11.66 1.91 -1.92
CA ASN A 76 -12.00 2.66 -3.13
C ASN A 76 -13.44 2.40 -3.59
N ASN A 77 -13.95 1.16 -3.47
CA ASN A 77 -15.35 0.85 -3.76
C ASN A 77 -16.31 1.62 -2.85
N LEU A 78 -15.98 1.72 -1.55
CA LEU A 78 -16.76 2.51 -0.61
C LEU A 78 -16.84 3.98 -1.04
N PHE A 79 -15.72 4.60 -1.41
CA PHE A 79 -15.73 5.99 -1.89
C PHE A 79 -16.46 6.15 -3.23
N ASN A 80 -16.40 5.14 -4.10
CA ASN A 80 -17.13 5.15 -5.38
C ASN A 80 -18.65 5.23 -5.18
N GLU A 81 -19.21 4.62 -4.12
CA GLU A 81 -20.64 4.74 -3.78
C GLU A 81 -21.08 6.19 -3.51
N PHE A 82 -20.13 7.09 -3.23
CA PHE A 82 -20.36 8.51 -2.98
C PHE A 82 -19.84 9.42 -4.11
N GLY A 83 -19.57 8.86 -5.30
CA GLY A 83 -19.07 9.64 -6.44
C GLY A 83 -17.63 10.15 -6.27
N ALA A 84 -16.85 9.51 -5.40
CA ALA A 84 -15.45 9.83 -5.16
C ALA A 84 -14.54 8.64 -5.48
N ARG A 85 -13.27 8.88 -5.72
CA ARG A 85 -12.22 7.85 -5.83
C ARG A 85 -11.06 8.23 -4.93
N ILE A 86 -10.29 7.23 -4.48
CA ILE A 86 -9.06 7.45 -3.74
C ILE A 86 -7.84 6.92 -4.49
N GLU A 87 -6.73 7.61 -4.32
CA GLU A 87 -5.43 7.19 -4.81
C GLU A 87 -4.38 7.46 -3.74
N LEU A 88 -3.48 6.51 -3.50
CA LEU A 88 -2.39 6.73 -2.56
C LEU A 88 -1.41 7.73 -3.16
N LYS A 89 -1.18 8.86 -2.50
CA LYS A 89 -0.26 9.91 -2.99
C LYS A 89 1.09 9.87 -2.31
N SER A 90 1.10 9.64 -1.00
CA SER A 90 2.34 9.54 -0.24
C SER A 90 2.17 8.58 0.93
N VAL A 91 3.31 8.18 1.47
CA VAL A 91 3.41 7.36 2.67
C VAL A 91 4.56 7.85 3.54
N GLU A 92 4.47 7.54 4.82
CA GLU A 92 5.57 7.72 5.76
C GLU A 92 5.99 6.39 6.38
N LYS A 93 7.30 6.26 6.61
CA LYS A 93 7.90 5.14 7.33
C LYS A 93 7.50 3.79 6.74
N VAL A 94 7.89 3.51 5.49
CA VAL A 94 7.66 2.20 4.85
C VAL A 94 8.35 1.10 5.66
N PHE A 95 7.61 0.04 5.96
CA PHE A 95 8.10 -1.13 6.66
C PHE A 95 8.66 -2.15 5.67
N SER A 96 9.83 -2.71 6.01
CA SER A 96 10.44 -3.82 5.29
C SER A 96 10.96 -4.88 6.25
N LYS A 97 10.80 -6.15 5.88
CA LYS A 97 11.26 -7.31 6.66
C LYS A 97 11.65 -8.45 5.73
N LYS A 98 12.45 -9.40 6.23
CA LYS A 98 12.63 -10.68 5.55
C LYS A 98 11.31 -11.44 5.57
N VAL A 99 11.04 -12.22 4.54
CA VAL A 99 9.84 -13.08 4.45
C VAL A 99 9.74 -14.00 5.67
N SER A 100 10.85 -14.56 6.15
CA SER A 100 10.90 -15.40 7.35
C SER A 100 10.28 -14.77 8.61
N ASP A 101 10.31 -13.44 8.69
CA ASP A 101 9.93 -12.66 9.86
C ASP A 101 8.50 -12.10 9.77
N LEU A 102 7.76 -12.44 8.70
CA LEU A 102 6.41 -11.96 8.44
C LEU A 102 5.36 -12.98 8.91
N PRO A 103 4.26 -12.53 9.54
CA PRO A 103 3.19 -13.42 9.99
C PRO A 103 2.45 -14.12 8.83
N PHE A 104 2.53 -13.55 7.62
CA PHE A 104 1.93 -14.08 6.38
C PHE A 104 2.96 -14.75 5.44
N LYS A 105 4.13 -15.19 5.95
CA LYS A 105 5.17 -15.83 5.12
C LYS A 105 4.68 -17.02 4.31
N ALA A 106 3.74 -17.79 4.87
CA ALA A 106 3.16 -18.95 4.18
C ALA A 106 2.49 -18.55 2.86
N GLU A 107 1.89 -17.35 2.79
CA GLU A 107 1.27 -16.84 1.55
C GLU A 107 2.30 -16.41 0.51
N LEU A 108 3.44 -15.86 0.96
CA LEU A 108 4.53 -15.47 0.08
C LEU A 108 5.27 -16.69 -0.46
N ASN A 109 5.50 -17.70 0.37
CA ASN A 109 6.16 -18.94 -0.02
C ASN A 109 5.33 -19.74 -1.03
N LYS A 110 3.99 -19.75 -0.89
CA LYS A 110 3.07 -20.30 -1.91
C LYS A 110 3.22 -19.63 -3.28
N LYS A 111 3.72 -18.39 -3.33
CA LYS A 111 3.99 -17.63 -4.54
C LYS A 111 5.45 -17.72 -4.99
N GLY A 112 6.24 -18.62 -4.39
CA GLY A 112 7.64 -18.87 -4.75
C GLY A 112 8.64 -17.84 -4.23
N ILE A 113 8.24 -16.99 -3.28
CA ILE A 113 9.13 -15.97 -2.71
C ILE A 113 9.97 -16.63 -1.61
N SER A 114 11.29 -16.40 -1.63
CA SER A 114 12.24 -16.99 -0.68
C SER A 114 12.11 -16.37 0.71
N ASP A 115 12.28 -17.18 1.76
CA ASP A 115 12.30 -16.75 3.17
C ASP A 115 13.35 -15.64 3.45
N ASN A 116 14.46 -15.66 2.71
CA ASN A 116 15.53 -14.68 2.86
C ASN A 116 15.28 -13.37 2.11
N GLU A 117 14.28 -13.32 1.22
CA GLU A 117 13.96 -12.11 0.48
C GLU A 117 13.43 -11.03 1.43
N ARG A 118 13.97 -9.82 1.34
CA ARG A 118 13.44 -8.66 2.06
C ARG A 118 12.42 -7.97 1.18
N VAL A 119 11.21 -7.77 1.71
CA VAL A 119 10.06 -7.21 1.00
C VAL A 119 9.54 -5.96 1.70
N LEU A 120 8.96 -5.04 0.92
CA LEU A 120 8.13 -3.95 1.44
C LEU A 120 6.72 -4.49 1.68
N TYR A 121 6.08 -4.16 2.79
CA TYR A 121 4.76 -4.75 3.09
C TYR A 121 3.73 -3.82 3.71
N ASP A 122 4.16 -2.70 4.31
CA ASP A 122 3.23 -1.74 4.91
C ASP A 122 3.90 -0.37 5.09
N ALA A 123 3.16 0.62 5.59
CA ALA A 123 3.66 1.94 5.95
C ALA A 123 3.14 2.39 7.31
N GLY A 124 3.91 3.25 7.98
CA GLY A 124 3.52 3.90 9.24
C GLY A 124 2.29 4.80 9.08
N MET A 125 2.24 5.53 7.97
CA MET A 125 1.10 6.36 7.59
C MET A 125 0.91 6.33 6.08
N THR A 126 -0.35 6.35 5.64
CA THR A 126 -0.76 6.42 4.24
C THR A 126 -1.62 7.67 4.04
N TYR A 127 -1.33 8.41 2.96
CA TYR A 127 -2.03 9.63 2.61
C TYR A 127 -2.71 9.44 1.26
N PHE A 128 -4.00 9.18 1.30
CA PHE A 128 -4.84 9.07 0.12
C PHE A 128 -5.36 10.46 -0.26
N LYS A 129 -5.28 10.77 -1.55
CA LYS A 129 -6.03 11.88 -2.13
C LYS A 129 -7.41 11.38 -2.52
N ILE A 130 -8.43 12.16 -2.20
CA ILE A 130 -9.80 11.93 -2.64
C ILE A 130 -10.04 12.80 -3.89
N GLU A 131 -10.61 12.21 -4.94
CA GLU A 131 -10.96 12.92 -6.17
C GLU A 131 -12.42 12.66 -6.55
N LYS A 132 -13.12 13.71 -6.99
CA LYS A 132 -14.49 13.58 -7.49
C LYS A 132 -14.50 12.87 -8.84
N GLN A 133 -15.45 11.95 -9.00
CA GLN A 133 -15.78 11.41 -10.31
C GLN A 133 -16.69 12.42 -11.02
N LYS A 134 -16.29 12.82 -12.23
CA LYS A 134 -17.09 13.70 -13.09
C LYS A 134 -18.24 12.93 -13.73
#